data_AF-A0AA86AKR9-F1
#
_entry.id   AF-A0AA86AKR9-F1
#
_cell.length_a   1.000
_cell.length_b   1.000
_cell.length_c   1.000
_cell.angle_alpha   90.00
_cell.angle_beta   90.00
_cell.angle_gamma   90.00
#
_symmetry.space_group_name_H-M   'P 1'
#
loop_
_entity.id
_entity.type
_entity.pdbx_description
1 polymer ?
#
loop_
_entity_poly.entity_id
_entity_poly.type
_entity_poly.pdbx_seq_one_letter_code
_entity_poly.pdbx_strand_id
1 'polypeptide(L)'
;MLREMMACLIVLGFLGGCSGTENHEVVGEKSVEKVYQDAIRDDILKSTKDPKEYQPLSWKLLKSSEVVTKRLGKRAVFIVHAYKEKNIYGGVIQRENIYFIGDSKPSLIIDFDMKQVFEEFLFSQSMRDVFSQTTWNFETLQAAYPKRSSDPVAKESVKDFIYAIKHYSKADQEVLMHSITNANNPMFIAKNMAIFLNMRSFPELMEELLFDEITYKGKYK
;
A
#
# COMPACT_ATOMS: atom_id res chain seq x y z
N MET A 1 -46.20 -21.15 -44.82
CA MET A 1 -46.94 -20.35 -43.82
C MET A 1 -46.28 -20.69 -42.49
N LEU A 2 -45.22 -19.98 -42.09
CA LEU A 2 -45.22 -18.64 -41.49
C LEU A 2 -46.16 -18.55 -40.29
N ARG A 3 -45.59 -18.23 -39.12
CA ARG A 3 -46.28 -17.90 -37.86
C ARG A 3 -46.99 -19.11 -37.21
N GLU A 4 -46.77 -19.48 -35.96
CA GLU A 4 -46.54 -18.67 -34.78
C GLU A 4 -46.12 -19.56 -33.60
N MET A 5 -45.23 -19.01 -32.76
CA MET A 5 -45.24 -19.06 -31.29
C MET A 5 -45.24 -20.44 -30.61
N MET A 6 -44.10 -20.88 -30.07
CA MET A 6 -43.73 -20.62 -28.67
C MET A 6 -44.85 -20.99 -27.68
N ALA A 7 -44.68 -22.11 -26.94
CA ALA A 7 -44.19 -22.07 -25.57
C ALA A 7 -44.44 -23.38 -24.81
N CYS A 8 -43.44 -23.74 -24.00
CA CYS A 8 -43.55 -24.46 -22.72
C CYS A 8 -43.87 -25.97 -22.71
N LEU A 9 -42.81 -26.77 -22.82
CA LEU A 9 -42.55 -28.05 -22.12
C LEU A 9 -41.00 -28.11 -22.06
N ILE A 10 -40.27 -28.51 -21.01
CA ILE A 10 -40.55 -29.33 -19.84
C ILE A 10 -39.32 -29.23 -18.90
N VAL A 11 -39.60 -29.14 -17.59
CA VAL A 11 -38.98 -29.89 -16.48
C VAL A 11 -37.51 -29.66 -16.10
N LEU A 12 -37.39 -28.97 -14.96
CA LEU A 12 -36.63 -29.32 -13.74
C LEU A 12 -35.57 -30.44 -13.79
N GLY A 13 -34.40 -30.07 -13.25
CA GLY A 13 -33.57 -30.94 -12.41
C GLY A 13 -32.22 -31.28 -13.01
N PHE A 14 -31.14 -30.76 -12.44
CA PHE A 14 -30.26 -31.51 -11.53
C PHE A 14 -29.01 -30.69 -11.18
N LEU A 15 -28.59 -30.87 -9.94
CA LEU A 15 -27.32 -30.46 -9.34
C LEU A 15 -26.11 -30.90 -10.18
N GLY A 16 -25.06 -30.07 -10.21
CA GLY A 16 -23.68 -30.53 -10.38
C GLY A 16 -22.89 -29.94 -11.54
N GLY A 17 -22.05 -28.95 -11.23
CA GLY A 17 -20.65 -28.96 -11.67
C GLY A 17 -20.27 -28.29 -13.00
N CYS A 18 -19.38 -27.31 -12.84
CA CYS A 18 -18.28 -26.92 -13.74
C CYS A 18 -18.48 -25.79 -14.78
N SER A 19 -17.67 -24.76 -14.50
CA SER A 19 -16.97 -23.84 -15.41
C SER A 19 -17.82 -22.89 -16.24
N GLY A 20 -18.28 -21.83 -15.58
CA GLY A 20 -18.52 -20.54 -16.24
C GLY A 20 -17.54 -19.55 -15.63
N THR A 21 -16.51 -19.20 -16.39
CA THR A 21 -15.55 -18.12 -16.10
C THR A 21 -16.28 -16.90 -15.55
N GLU A 22 -16.05 -16.63 -14.26
CA GLU A 22 -16.28 -15.30 -13.71
C GLU A 22 -15.39 -14.35 -14.51
N ASN A 23 -16.01 -13.57 -15.39
CA ASN A 23 -15.44 -12.32 -15.87
C ASN A 23 -15.28 -11.44 -14.63
N HIS A 24 -14.16 -11.57 -13.94
CA HIS A 24 -13.60 -10.48 -13.17
C HIS A 24 -13.26 -9.38 -14.18
N GLU A 25 -14.23 -8.52 -14.48
CA GLU A 25 -13.90 -7.15 -14.85
C GLU A 25 -12.94 -6.66 -13.77
N VAL A 26 -11.68 -6.48 -14.15
CA VAL A 26 -10.64 -5.92 -13.32
C VAL A 26 -11.12 -4.52 -12.92
N VAL A 27 -11.69 -4.40 -11.72
CA VAL A 27 -11.99 -3.12 -11.09
C VAL A 27 -10.64 -2.41 -10.93
N GLY A 28 -10.26 -1.55 -11.87
CA GLY A 28 -9.02 -0.79 -11.74
C GLY A 28 -8.60 0.07 -12.93
N GLU A 29 -8.82 -0.37 -14.18
CA GLU A 29 -8.17 0.28 -15.33
C GLU A 29 -8.66 1.72 -15.59
N LYS A 30 -9.85 2.09 -15.09
CA LYS A 30 -10.45 3.42 -15.23
C LYS A 30 -10.12 4.42 -14.10
N SER A 31 -9.38 4.01 -13.07
CA SER A 31 -9.09 4.90 -11.93
C SER A 31 -7.83 5.77 -12.10
N VAL A 32 -6.93 5.39 -13.01
CA VAL A 32 -5.64 6.05 -13.24
C VAL A 32 -5.55 6.48 -14.70
N GLU A 33 -5.16 7.73 -14.96
CA GLU A 33 -5.00 8.23 -16.33
C GLU A 33 -3.92 7.47 -17.10
N LYS A 34 -4.16 7.20 -18.39
CA LYS A 34 -3.28 6.40 -19.25
C LYS A 34 -1.84 6.94 -19.31
N VAL A 35 -1.67 8.26 -19.28
CA VAL A 35 -0.34 8.90 -19.25
C VAL A 35 0.50 8.47 -18.05
N TYR A 36 -0.12 8.23 -16.89
CA TYR A 36 0.58 7.74 -15.69
C TYR A 36 0.86 6.25 -15.78
N GLN A 37 -0.08 5.47 -16.32
CA GLN A 37 0.12 4.04 -16.54
C GLN A 37 1.30 3.80 -17.49
N ASP A 38 1.34 4.52 -18.62
CA ASP A 38 2.42 4.41 -19.61
C ASP A 38 3.76 4.84 -19.00
N ALA A 39 3.80 5.96 -18.27
CA ALA A 39 5.03 6.44 -17.63
C ALA A 39 5.58 5.48 -16.55
N ILE A 40 4.70 4.89 -15.73
CA ILE A 40 5.10 3.89 -14.71
C ILE A 40 5.56 2.60 -15.38
N ARG A 41 4.82 2.10 -16.38
CA ARG A 41 5.21 0.91 -17.15
C ARG A 41 6.60 1.12 -17.75
N ASP A 42 6.83 2.24 -18.40
CA ASP A 42 8.11 2.55 -19.04
C ASP A 42 9.26 2.65 -18.01
N ASP A 43 9.00 3.17 -16.81
CA ASP A 43 9.98 3.21 -15.71
C ASP A 43 10.36 1.80 -15.25
N ILE A 44 9.37 0.93 -15.01
CA ILE A 44 9.57 -0.48 -14.64
C ILE A 44 10.39 -1.19 -15.72
N LEU A 45 9.95 -1.12 -16.98
CA LEU A 45 10.56 -1.83 -18.10
C LEU A 45 11.99 -1.36 -18.40
N LYS A 46 12.33 -0.10 -18.15
CA LYS A 46 13.71 0.42 -18.30
C LYS A 46 14.69 -0.19 -17.30
N SER A 47 14.23 -0.44 -16.08
CA SER A 47 15.08 -0.95 -14.99
C SER A 47 15.38 -2.45 -15.13
N THR A 48 14.51 -3.18 -15.83
CA THR A 48 14.64 -4.61 -16.09
C THR A 48 15.30 -4.86 -17.45
N LYS A 49 16.50 -5.45 -17.46
CA LYS A 49 17.23 -5.73 -18.71
C LYS A 49 16.53 -6.68 -19.69
N ASP A 50 15.50 -7.42 -19.24
CA ASP A 50 14.60 -8.19 -20.12
C ASP A 50 13.46 -8.83 -19.28
N PRO A 51 12.38 -8.11 -18.92
CA PRO A 51 11.22 -8.73 -18.30
C PRO A 51 10.53 -9.56 -19.39
N LYS A 52 10.71 -10.89 -19.34
CA LYS A 52 10.20 -11.80 -20.38
C LYS A 52 8.69 -11.68 -20.62
N GLU A 53 7.94 -11.14 -19.67
CA GLU A 53 6.53 -10.73 -19.79
C GLU A 53 6.19 -9.85 -18.57
N TYR A 54 5.81 -8.59 -18.80
CA TYR A 54 5.16 -7.73 -17.80
C TYR A 54 3.65 -7.86 -17.98
N GLN A 55 2.93 -8.18 -16.89
CA GLN A 55 1.48 -8.26 -16.88
C GLN A 55 0.92 -7.41 -15.73
N PRO A 56 0.24 -6.29 -16.04
CA PRO A 56 -0.43 -5.50 -15.01
C PRO A 56 -1.58 -6.32 -14.40
N LEU A 57 -1.71 -6.29 -13.08
CA LEU A 57 -2.81 -6.91 -12.33
C LEU A 57 -3.80 -5.86 -11.83
N SER A 58 -3.31 -4.70 -11.41
CA SER A 58 -4.16 -3.62 -10.91
C SER A 58 -3.53 -2.24 -11.10
N TRP A 59 -4.40 -1.23 -11.25
CA TRP A 59 -4.08 0.18 -11.15
C TRP A 59 -5.09 0.83 -10.21
N LYS A 60 -4.62 1.51 -9.17
CA LYS A 60 -5.50 2.15 -8.20
C LYS A 60 -4.97 3.54 -7.83
N LEU A 61 -5.78 4.56 -8.13
CA LEU A 61 -5.58 5.88 -7.55
C LEU A 61 -5.99 5.87 -6.08
N LEU A 62 -5.09 6.30 -5.21
CA LEU A 62 -5.31 6.30 -3.76
C LEU A 62 -6.09 7.54 -3.30
N LYS A 63 -7.00 7.35 -2.33
CA LYS A 63 -7.81 8.42 -1.73
C LYS A 63 -6.93 9.44 -0.99
N SER A 64 -5.78 9.00 -0.49
CA SER A 64 -4.79 9.85 0.19
C SER A 64 -4.27 10.96 -0.71
N SER A 65 -4.32 10.78 -2.04
CA SER A 65 -3.94 11.80 -3.02
C SER A 65 -4.68 13.11 -2.79
N GLU A 66 -6.01 13.08 -2.65
CA GLU A 66 -6.82 14.29 -2.48
C GLU A 66 -6.53 14.98 -1.14
N VAL A 67 -6.44 14.19 -0.07
CA VAL A 67 -6.21 14.71 1.28
C VAL A 67 -4.82 15.35 1.39
N VAL A 68 -3.79 14.66 0.88
CA VAL A 68 -2.41 15.16 0.87
C VAL A 68 -2.30 16.38 -0.04
N THR A 69 -2.96 16.38 -1.21
CA THR A 69 -2.98 17.53 -2.13
C THR A 69 -3.52 18.77 -1.44
N LYS A 70 -4.68 18.63 -0.78
CA LYS A 70 -5.31 19.73 -0.04
C LYS A 70 -4.43 20.22 1.11
N ARG A 71 -3.83 19.29 1.86
CA ARG A 71 -2.97 19.62 3.01
C ARG A 71 -1.69 20.37 2.59
N LEU A 72 -1.05 19.95 1.50
CA LEU A 72 0.20 20.53 1.05
C LEU A 72 0.01 21.75 0.14
N GLY A 73 -1.21 21.97 -0.36
CA GLY A 73 -1.49 23.00 -1.37
C GLY A 73 -0.75 22.76 -2.69
N LYS A 74 -0.42 21.50 -2.97
CA LYS A 74 0.36 21.07 -4.15
C LYS A 74 -0.18 19.75 -4.65
N ARG A 75 -0.02 19.46 -5.94
CA ARG A 75 -0.46 18.19 -6.50
C ARG A 75 0.27 17.02 -5.84
N ALA A 76 -0.50 16.09 -5.28
CA ALA A 76 -0.01 14.84 -4.75
C ALA A 76 -0.91 13.71 -5.25
N VAL A 77 -0.35 12.85 -6.10
CA VAL A 77 -1.07 11.72 -6.70
C VAL A 77 -0.29 10.47 -6.38
N PHE A 78 -0.91 9.57 -5.62
CA PHE A 78 -0.36 8.25 -5.29
C PHE A 78 -1.10 7.16 -6.06
N ILE A 79 -0.32 6.28 -6.68
CA ILE A 79 -0.84 5.16 -7.48
C ILE A 79 -0.30 3.87 -6.90
N VAL A 80 -1.21 2.96 -6.52
CA VAL A 80 -0.87 1.56 -6.28
C VAL A 80 -0.91 0.83 -7.61
N HIS A 81 0.11 0.04 -7.85
CA HIS A 81 0.21 -0.78 -9.03
C HIS A 81 0.70 -2.18 -8.65
N ALA A 82 -0.16 -3.18 -8.87
CA ALA A 82 0.24 -4.58 -8.78
C ALA A 82 0.49 -5.15 -10.18
N TYR A 83 1.54 -5.94 -10.34
CA TYR A 83 1.88 -6.60 -11.59
C TYR A 83 2.60 -7.93 -11.38
N LYS A 84 2.64 -8.73 -12.43
CA LYS A 84 3.45 -9.95 -12.52
C LYS A 84 4.59 -9.73 -13.50
N GLU A 85 5.76 -10.22 -13.14
CA GLU A 85 6.90 -10.33 -14.05
C GLU A 85 7.42 -11.76 -14.07
N LYS A 86 7.83 -12.22 -15.25
CA LYS A 86 8.49 -13.51 -15.40
C LYS A 86 9.97 -13.37 -15.06
N ASN A 87 10.43 -14.12 -14.07
CA ASN A 87 11.84 -14.13 -13.67
C ASN A 87 12.69 -14.88 -14.70
N ILE A 88 13.92 -14.42 -14.90
CA ILE A 88 14.92 -15.07 -15.77
C ILE A 88 15.26 -16.49 -15.30
N TYR A 89 15.16 -16.79 -14.00
CA TYR A 89 15.45 -18.09 -13.40
C TYR A 89 14.29 -19.09 -13.44
N GLY A 90 13.20 -18.75 -14.15
CA GLY A 90 11.95 -19.49 -14.09
C GLY A 90 11.12 -19.08 -12.87
N GLY A 91 9.80 -19.00 -13.04
CA GLY A 91 8.88 -18.53 -12.02
C GLY A 91 8.29 -17.14 -12.30
N VAL A 92 7.26 -16.81 -11.54
CA VAL A 92 6.50 -15.56 -11.65
C VAL A 92 6.64 -14.83 -10.33
N ILE A 93 7.06 -13.57 -10.40
CA ILE A 93 7.14 -12.68 -9.25
C ILE A 93 5.94 -11.75 -9.33
N GLN A 94 5.20 -11.63 -8.22
CA GLN A 94 4.18 -10.59 -8.07
C GLN A 94 4.80 -9.42 -7.31
N ARG A 95 4.56 -8.20 -7.79
CA ARG A 95 5.01 -6.98 -7.14
C ARG A 95 3.83 -6.05 -6.95
N GLU A 96 3.85 -5.33 -5.84
CA GLU A 96 2.95 -4.22 -5.58
C GLU A 96 3.80 -3.00 -5.23
N ASN A 97 3.69 -1.97 -6.07
CA ASN A 97 4.48 -0.77 -5.95
C ASN A 97 3.56 0.43 -5.75
N ILE A 98 4.00 1.38 -4.92
CA ILE A 98 3.35 2.68 -4.75
C ILE A 98 4.21 3.74 -5.41
N TYR A 99 3.63 4.49 -6.35
CA TYR A 99 4.28 5.60 -7.02
C TYR A 99 3.69 6.93 -6.58
N PHE A 100 4.53 7.96 -6.53
CA PHE A 100 4.15 9.37 -6.41
C PHE A 100 4.38 10.09 -7.74
N ILE A 101 3.35 10.78 -8.24
CA ILE A 101 3.42 11.49 -9.53
C ILE A 101 3.71 12.98 -9.36
N GLY A 102 3.21 13.62 -8.29
CA GLY A 102 3.36 15.07 -8.08
C GLY A 102 3.06 15.89 -9.35
N ASP A 103 3.93 16.85 -9.64
CA ASP A 103 3.96 17.61 -10.90
C ASP A 103 5.02 17.10 -11.90
N SER A 104 5.70 15.99 -11.57
CA SER A 104 6.86 15.48 -12.29
C SER A 104 6.61 14.07 -12.84
N LYS A 105 7.67 13.37 -13.24
CA LYS A 105 7.58 11.95 -13.60
C LYS A 105 7.25 11.10 -12.36
N PRO A 106 6.59 9.94 -12.55
CA PRO A 106 6.41 8.96 -11.48
C PRO A 106 7.72 8.68 -10.76
N SER A 107 7.66 8.63 -9.44
CA SER A 107 8.75 8.23 -8.56
C SER A 107 8.28 7.10 -7.66
N LEU A 108 9.00 5.98 -7.65
CA LEU A 108 8.72 4.86 -6.77
C LEU A 108 8.91 5.28 -5.31
N ILE A 109 7.91 4.99 -4.47
CA ILE A 109 7.90 5.32 -3.03
C ILE A 109 8.03 4.05 -2.19
N ILE A 110 7.33 2.99 -2.59
CA ILE A 110 7.29 1.69 -1.89
C ILE A 110 7.29 0.60 -2.95
N ASP A 111 8.12 -0.43 -2.76
CA ASP A 111 8.25 -1.61 -3.63
C ASP A 111 8.07 -2.93 -2.86
N PHE A 112 7.48 -2.85 -1.67
CA PHE A 112 7.26 -3.96 -0.75
C PHE A 112 5.84 -3.93 -0.18
N ASP A 113 5.37 -5.07 0.33
CA ASP A 113 4.09 -5.16 1.03
C ASP A 113 4.13 -4.32 2.32
N MET A 114 3.41 -3.20 2.32
CA MET A 114 3.44 -2.27 3.45
C MET A 114 2.87 -2.88 4.74
N LYS A 115 1.85 -3.74 4.66
CA LYS A 115 1.26 -4.36 5.85
C LYS A 115 2.26 -5.31 6.51
N GLN A 116 2.93 -6.12 5.70
CA GLN A 116 3.98 -7.03 6.15
C GLN A 116 5.18 -6.25 6.71
N VAL A 117 5.71 -5.28 5.97
CA VAL A 117 6.92 -4.56 6.39
C VAL A 117 6.64 -3.68 7.62
N PHE A 118 5.44 -3.12 7.75
CA PHE A 118 5.05 -2.42 8.99
C PHE A 118 4.96 -3.37 10.19
N GLU A 119 4.48 -4.60 10.00
CA GLU A 119 4.49 -5.62 11.04
C GLU A 119 5.93 -6.02 11.44
N GLU A 120 6.82 -6.23 10.46
CA GLU A 120 8.26 -6.47 10.71
C GLU A 120 8.90 -5.30 11.48
N PHE A 121 8.60 -4.05 11.09
CA PHE A 121 9.02 -2.84 11.79
C PHE A 121 8.52 -2.84 13.23
N LEU A 122 7.23 -3.12 13.45
CA LEU A 122 6.64 -3.10 14.78
C LEU A 122 7.21 -4.18 15.68
N PHE A 123 7.38 -5.41 15.22
CA PHE A 123 7.79 -6.51 16.11
C PHE A 123 9.31 -6.72 16.21
N SER A 124 10.09 -5.94 15.48
CA SER A 124 11.55 -5.92 15.55
C SER A 124 12.07 -5.51 16.93
N GLN A 125 13.02 -6.29 17.49
CA GLN A 125 13.69 -5.94 18.73
C GLN A 125 14.48 -4.63 18.60
N SER A 126 15.20 -4.44 17.49
CA SER A 126 15.96 -3.20 17.26
C SER A 126 15.04 -1.98 17.22
N MET A 127 13.82 -2.12 16.68
CA MET A 127 12.86 -1.02 16.70
C MET A 127 12.30 -0.75 18.10
N ARG A 128 12.08 -1.80 18.91
CA ARG A 128 11.76 -1.63 20.34
C ARG A 128 12.83 -0.81 21.04
N ASP A 129 14.10 -1.14 20.82
CA ASP A 129 15.22 -0.49 21.48
C ASP A 129 15.31 0.99 21.04
N VAL A 130 15.20 1.26 19.73
CA VAL A 130 15.21 2.62 19.16
C VAL A 130 14.06 3.47 19.71
N PHE A 131 12.86 2.90 19.85
CA PHE A 131 11.68 3.63 20.29
C PHE A 131 11.48 3.63 21.81
N SER A 132 12.28 2.87 22.57
CA SER A 132 12.14 2.71 24.03
C SER A 132 12.23 4.01 24.83
N GLN A 133 12.97 5.00 24.31
CA GLN A 133 13.18 6.30 24.94
C GLN A 133 12.23 7.38 24.40
N THR A 134 11.32 7.02 23.49
CA THR A 134 10.37 7.97 22.91
C THR A 134 9.12 8.09 23.77
N THR A 135 8.34 9.14 23.55
CA THR A 135 7.01 9.26 24.16
C THR A 135 6.03 8.19 23.68
N TRP A 136 6.37 7.45 22.62
CA TRP A 136 5.54 6.38 22.09
C TRP A 136 5.84 5.10 22.85
N ASN A 137 4.86 4.62 23.58
CA ASN A 137 4.94 3.31 24.21
C ASN A 137 4.83 2.22 23.13
N PHE A 138 5.99 1.82 22.59
CA PHE A 138 6.08 0.87 21.48
C PHE A 138 5.57 -0.52 21.87
N GLU A 139 5.69 -0.91 23.15
CA GLU A 139 5.11 -2.15 23.67
C GLU A 139 3.57 -2.12 23.60
N THR A 140 2.96 -0.98 23.96
CA THR A 140 1.52 -0.78 23.84
C THR A 140 1.07 -0.84 22.39
N LEU A 141 1.86 -0.24 21.49
CA LEU A 141 1.59 -0.27 20.05
C LEU A 141 1.64 -1.70 19.48
N GLN A 142 2.64 -2.50 19.89
CA GLN A 142 2.75 -3.91 19.53
C GLN A 142 1.60 -4.76 20.06
N ALA A 143 1.11 -4.46 21.27
CA ALA A 143 -0.04 -5.15 21.84
C ALA A 143 -1.36 -4.76 21.15
N ALA A 144 -1.46 -3.52 20.64
CA ALA A 144 -2.63 -3.01 19.94
C ALA A 144 -2.72 -3.51 18.49
N TYR A 145 -1.60 -3.58 17.77
CA TYR A 145 -1.59 -3.87 16.34
C TYR A 145 -2.31 -5.17 15.92
N PRO A 146 -2.15 -6.32 16.62
CA PRO A 146 -2.87 -7.55 16.28
C PRO A 146 -4.40 -7.41 16.41
N LYS A 147 -4.88 -6.50 17.26
CA LYS A 147 -6.31 -6.28 17.54
C LYS A 147 -6.93 -5.22 16.63
N ARG A 148 -6.12 -4.51 15.81
CA ARG A 148 -6.54 -3.34 15.03
C ARG A 148 -7.74 -3.55 14.10
N SER A 149 -7.99 -4.79 13.66
CA SER A 149 -9.10 -5.11 12.76
C SER A 149 -10.41 -5.33 13.50
N SER A 150 -10.37 -5.69 14.78
CA SER A 150 -11.54 -6.06 15.59
C SER A 150 -11.80 -5.13 16.77
N ASP A 151 -10.82 -4.34 17.19
CA ASP A 151 -10.88 -3.40 18.30
C ASP A 151 -10.67 -1.95 17.78
N PRO A 152 -11.72 -1.11 17.78
CA PRO A 152 -11.62 0.29 17.35
C PRO A 152 -10.63 1.11 18.18
N VAL A 153 -10.49 0.83 19.48
CA VAL A 153 -9.55 1.55 20.35
C VAL A 153 -8.13 1.19 19.98
N ALA A 154 -7.86 -0.09 19.74
CA ALA A 154 -6.56 -0.55 19.28
C ALA A 154 -6.22 0.03 17.90
N LYS A 155 -7.18 0.08 16.98
CA LYS A 155 -7.02 0.71 15.66
C LYS A 155 -6.61 2.18 15.78
N GLU A 156 -7.37 2.97 16.55
CA GLU A 156 -7.08 4.38 16.75
C GLU A 156 -5.74 4.59 17.47
N SER A 157 -5.35 3.72 18.39
CA SER A 157 -4.02 3.77 19.02
C SER A 157 -2.88 3.61 18.01
N VAL A 158 -3.04 2.76 16.99
CA VAL A 158 -2.03 2.61 15.93
C VAL A 158 -2.01 3.83 15.00
N LYS A 159 -3.19 4.37 14.66
CA LYS A 159 -3.29 5.61 13.87
C LYS A 159 -2.67 6.79 14.63
N ASP A 160 -2.93 6.92 15.92
CA ASP A 160 -2.33 7.93 16.78
C ASP A 160 -0.80 7.93 16.69
N PHE A 161 -0.18 6.74 16.69
CA PHE A 161 1.27 6.63 16.48
C PHE A 161 1.70 7.16 15.11
N ILE A 162 1.05 6.70 14.03
CA ILE A 162 1.37 7.11 12.66
C ILE A 162 1.30 8.64 12.51
N TYR A 163 0.24 9.26 13.03
CA TYR A 163 0.05 10.71 12.94
C TYR A 163 0.92 11.49 13.93
N ALA A 164 1.27 10.93 15.09
CA ALA A 164 2.12 11.59 16.08
C ALA A 164 3.56 11.81 15.57
N ILE A 165 4.11 10.88 14.79
CA ILE A 165 5.50 10.96 14.26
C ILE A 165 5.72 12.24 13.44
N LYS A 166 4.69 12.70 12.72
CA LYS A 166 4.71 13.95 11.95
C LYS A 166 5.03 15.17 12.82
N HIS A 167 4.58 15.18 14.07
CA HIS A 167 4.68 16.34 14.99
C HIS A 167 5.89 16.27 15.91
N TYR A 168 6.74 15.27 15.75
CA TYR A 168 7.93 15.12 16.57
C TYR A 168 8.95 16.23 16.29
N SER A 169 9.76 16.62 17.28
CA SER A 169 10.70 17.71 17.09
C SER A 169 11.77 17.34 16.04
N LYS A 170 12.33 18.33 15.36
CA LYS A 170 13.37 18.08 14.35
C LYS A 170 14.60 17.37 14.94
N ALA A 171 15.00 17.76 16.15
CA ALA A 171 16.13 17.15 16.84
C ALA A 171 15.85 15.67 17.15
N ASP A 172 14.68 15.38 17.72
CA ASP A 172 14.35 14.00 18.08
C ASP A 172 14.12 13.12 16.83
N GLN A 173 13.66 13.71 15.73
CA GLN A 173 13.57 13.04 14.44
C GLN A 173 14.95 12.68 13.87
N GLU A 174 15.91 13.61 13.92
CA GLU A 174 17.27 13.36 13.45
C GLU A 174 17.94 12.26 14.28
N VAL A 175 17.71 12.24 15.59
CA VAL A 175 18.16 11.15 16.48
C VAL A 175 17.55 9.81 16.07
N LEU A 176 16.23 9.74 15.87
CA LEU A 176 15.57 8.50 15.43
C LEU A 176 16.06 8.03 14.07
N MET A 177 16.19 8.95 13.12
CA MET A 177 16.72 8.63 11.79
C MET A 177 18.14 8.09 11.88
N HIS A 178 19.02 8.76 12.64
CA HIS A 178 20.39 8.33 12.84
C HIS A 178 20.47 6.94 13.49
N SER A 179 19.68 6.69 14.54
CA SER A 179 19.63 5.38 15.21
C SER A 179 19.15 4.26 14.27
N ILE A 180 18.13 4.51 13.45
CA ILE A 180 17.65 3.52 12.47
C ILE A 180 18.71 3.30 11.38
N THR A 181 19.35 4.35 10.89
CA THR A 181 20.40 4.25 9.86
C THR A 181 21.63 3.49 10.33
N ASN A 182 21.95 3.52 11.62
CA ASN A 182 23.08 2.80 12.20
C ASN A 182 22.73 1.40 12.71
N ALA A 183 21.49 0.94 12.55
CA ALA A 183 21.12 -0.41 12.90
C ALA A 183 21.83 -1.44 12.00
N ASN A 184 22.19 -2.59 12.54
CA ASN A 184 22.89 -3.63 11.77
C ASN A 184 22.00 -4.13 10.61
N ASN A 185 22.60 -4.32 9.41
CA ASN A 185 22.00 -4.79 8.15
C ASN A 185 21.47 -3.69 7.19
N PRO A 186 22.07 -3.51 5.99
CA PRO A 186 21.61 -2.53 5.00
C PRO A 186 20.15 -2.65 4.55
N MET A 187 19.63 -3.86 4.38
CA MET A 187 18.24 -4.07 3.96
C MET A 187 17.27 -3.70 5.08
N PHE A 188 17.66 -3.99 6.32
CA PHE A 188 16.91 -3.57 7.51
C PHE A 188 16.85 -2.04 7.59
N ILE A 189 17.98 -1.35 7.40
CA ILE A 189 18.04 0.13 7.37
C ILE A 189 17.09 0.69 6.31
N ALA A 190 17.16 0.19 5.07
CA ALA A 190 16.36 0.70 3.96
C ALA A 190 14.85 0.57 4.22
N LYS A 191 14.38 -0.60 4.65
CA LYS A 191 12.96 -0.86 4.95
C LYS A 191 12.42 0.04 6.06
N ASN A 192 13.12 0.09 7.20
CA ASN A 192 12.66 0.88 8.35
C ASN A 192 12.70 2.38 8.04
N MET A 193 13.69 2.84 7.27
CA MET A 193 13.78 4.26 6.89
C MET A 193 12.69 4.64 5.90
N ALA A 194 12.38 3.78 4.93
CA ALA A 194 11.25 3.99 4.03
C ALA A 194 9.92 4.07 4.80
N ILE A 195 9.66 3.16 5.73
CA ILE A 195 8.47 3.20 6.59
C ILE A 195 8.41 4.49 7.41
N PHE A 196 9.50 4.83 8.10
CA PHE A 196 9.56 6.01 8.96
C PHE A 196 9.31 7.30 8.18
N LEU A 197 9.97 7.46 7.03
CA LEU A 197 9.80 8.63 6.16
C LEU A 197 8.39 8.71 5.56
N ASN A 198 7.79 7.58 5.20
CA ASN A 198 6.42 7.53 4.68
C ASN A 198 5.38 7.89 5.76
N MET A 199 5.45 7.32 6.96
CA MET A 199 4.58 7.71 8.09
C MET A 199 4.69 9.19 8.41
N ARG A 200 5.92 9.71 8.43
CA ARG A 200 6.17 11.12 8.73
C ARG A 200 5.62 12.04 7.65
N SER A 201 5.87 11.73 6.39
CA SER A 201 5.56 12.63 5.27
C SER A 201 4.10 12.53 4.85
N PHE A 202 3.52 11.33 4.90
CA PHE A 202 2.20 11.00 4.38
C PHE A 202 1.47 10.03 5.32
N PRO A 203 1.11 10.45 6.54
CA PRO A 203 0.36 9.59 7.48
C PRO A 203 -0.98 9.10 6.90
N GLU A 204 -1.62 9.88 6.02
CA GLU A 204 -2.85 9.49 5.32
C GLU A 204 -2.62 8.34 4.33
N LEU A 205 -1.45 8.32 3.67
CA LEU A 205 -1.06 7.21 2.80
C LEU A 205 -0.86 5.95 3.64
N MET A 206 -0.19 6.06 4.80
CA MET A 206 0.01 4.93 5.70
C MET A 206 -1.31 4.42 6.30
N GLU A 207 -2.23 5.32 6.65
CA GLU A 207 -3.56 4.93 7.11
C GLU A 207 -4.30 4.13 6.03
N GLU A 208 -4.29 4.61 4.79
CA GLU A 208 -4.95 3.93 3.68
C GLU A 208 -4.31 2.57 3.38
N LEU A 209 -2.98 2.47 3.39
CA LEU A 209 -2.27 1.21 3.11
C LEU A 209 -2.46 0.17 4.23
N LEU A 210 -2.58 0.59 5.50
CA LEU A 210 -2.69 -0.34 6.63
C LEU A 210 -4.13 -0.70 6.98
N PHE A 211 -5.09 0.21 6.75
CA PHE A 211 -6.47 0.09 7.22
C PHE A 211 -7.53 0.26 6.11
N ASP A 212 -7.11 0.52 4.88
CA ASP A 212 -8.02 0.72 3.73
C ASP A 212 -8.98 1.92 3.91
N GLU A 213 -8.59 2.91 4.73
CA GLU A 213 -9.39 4.10 5.06
C GLU A 213 -8.53 5.35 5.36
N ILE A 214 -9.15 6.53 5.36
CA ILE A 214 -8.53 7.82 5.74
C ILE A 214 -9.52 8.60 6.61
N THR A 215 -9.71 8.11 7.82
CA THR A 215 -10.78 8.54 8.72
C THR A 215 -10.26 9.08 10.05
N TYR A 216 -8.94 9.17 10.24
CA TYR A 216 -8.34 9.65 11.48
C TYR A 216 -8.88 11.04 11.90
N LYS A 217 -9.29 11.10 13.16
CA LYS A 217 -9.85 12.28 13.83
C LYS A 217 -9.20 12.56 15.19
N GLY A 218 -8.11 11.86 15.51
CA GLY A 218 -7.41 12.03 16.78
C GLY A 218 -6.67 13.36 16.89
N LYS A 219 -5.96 13.53 18.01
CA LYS A 219 -5.34 14.80 18.42
C LYS A 219 -4.21 15.31 17.50
N TYR A 220 -3.68 14.45 16.61
CA TYR A 220 -2.52 14.76 15.78
C TYR A 220 -2.86 15.08 14.31
N LYS A 221 -4.12 15.42 14.01
CA LYS A 221 -4.57 15.75 12.65
C LYS A 221 -3.92 17.03 12.10
#